data_AF-A0A8S4SGM3-F1
#
_entry.id   AF-A0A8S4SGM3-F1
#
_cell.length_a   1.000
_cell.length_b   1.000
_cell.length_c   1.000
_cell.angle_alpha   90.00
_cell.angle_beta   90.00
_cell.angle_gamma   90.00
#
_symmetry.space_group_name_H-M   'P 1'
#
loop_
_entity.id
_entity.type
_entity.pdbx_description
1 polymer ?
#
loop_
_entity_poly.entity_id
_entity_poly.type
_entity_poly.pdbx_seq_one_letter_code
_entity_poly.pdbx_strand_id
1 'polypeptide(L)' 'MARYILTQYRKHQTTDQQLCKAADEMHFKAKSYYDYLHFTRCYKEINTEFKGKGERSVEDTARMVGFKLPHDPK' A
#
# COMPACT_ATOMS: atom_id res chain seq x y z
N MET A 1 2.69 -11.00 -12.56
CA MET A 1 1.67 -10.08 -13.11
C MET A 1 2.27 -8.79 -13.68
N ALA A 2 3.06 -8.01 -12.92
CA ALA A 2 3.69 -6.77 -13.43
C ALA A 2 4.46 -6.92 -14.76
N ARG A 3 5.25 -8.00 -14.89
CA ARG A 3 6.02 -8.28 -16.12
C ARG A 3 5.13 -8.54 -17.33
N TYR A 4 3.97 -9.16 -17.14
CA TYR A 4 2.99 -9.38 -18.21
C TYR A 4 2.41 -8.07 -18.72
N ILE A 5 2.01 -7.17 -17.82
CA ILE A 5 1.47 -5.84 -18.18
C ILE A 5 2.51 -5.03 -18.95
N LEU A 6 3.77 -5.04 -18.52
CA LEU A 6 4.86 -4.37 -19.25
C LEU A 6 5.09 -4.95 -20.65
N THR A 7 5.03 -6.28 -20.79
CA THR A 7 5.17 -6.94 -22.10
C THR A 7 4.01 -6.57 -23.04
N GLN A 8 2.76 -6.55 -22.54
CA GLN A 8 1.61 -6.15 -23.34
C GLN A 8 1.69 -4.66 -23.73
N TYR A 9 2.09 -3.80 -22.80
CA TYR A 9 2.26 -2.38 -23.06
C TYR A 9 3.24 -2.12 -24.20
N ARG A 10 4.40 -2.79 -24.18
CA ARG A 10 5.39 -2.69 -25.26
C ARG A 10 4.88 -3.21 -26.60
N LYS A 11 4.08 -4.28 -26.61
CA LYS A 11 3.45 -4.80 -27.83
C LYS A 11 2.48 -3.79 -28.45
N HIS A 12 1.70 -3.09 -27.61
CA HIS A 12 0.75 -2.09 -28.07
C HIS A 12 1.38 -0.72 -28.42
N GLN A 13 2.67 -0.50 -28.12
CA GLN A 13 3.40 0.72 -28.51
C GLN A 13 3.81 0.76 -30.00
N THR A 14 4.08 -0.39 -30.61
CA THR A 14 4.64 -0.47 -31.99
C THR A 14 3.64 -1.01 -33.01
N THR A 15 2.40 -1.26 -32.61
CA THR A 15 1.43 -1.92 -33.49
C THR A 15 0.61 -0.87 -34.25
N ASP A 16 0.71 -0.88 -35.58
CA ASP A 16 -0.13 -0.10 -36.51
C ASP A 16 -1.56 -0.66 -36.60
N GLN A 17 -2.20 -0.92 -35.46
CA GLN A 17 -3.62 -1.30 -35.48
C GLN A 17 -4.45 -0.07 -35.85
N GLN A 18 -5.38 -0.25 -36.80
CA GLN A 18 -6.27 0.77 -37.40
C GLN A 18 -7.11 1.58 -36.39
N LEU A 19 -7.02 1.32 -35.09
CA LEU A 19 -7.77 1.99 -34.03
C LEU A 19 -6.84 2.28 -32.85
N CYS A 20 -6.45 3.55 -32.67
CA CYS A 20 -5.66 4.06 -31.53
C CYS A 20 -6.21 3.65 -30.15
N LYS A 21 -7.49 3.25 -30.09
CA LYS A 21 -8.18 2.78 -28.88
C LYS A 21 -7.45 1.68 -28.12
N ALA A 22 -6.82 0.71 -28.81
CA ALA A 22 -6.13 -0.39 -28.12
C ALA A 22 -4.88 0.09 -27.37
N ALA A 23 -4.16 1.08 -27.93
CA ALA A 23 -3.02 1.69 -27.27
C ALA A 23 -3.48 2.51 -26.05
N ASP A 24 -4.54 3.31 -26.20
CA ASP A 24 -5.12 4.11 -25.11
C ASP A 24 -5.60 3.23 -23.95
N GLU A 25 -6.30 2.13 -24.25
CA GLU A 25 -6.74 1.16 -23.25
C GLU A 25 -5.55 0.52 -22.52
N MET A 26 -4.46 0.23 -23.24
CA MET A 26 -3.27 -0.36 -22.66
C MET A 26 -2.50 0.66 -21.80
N HIS A 27 -2.45 1.93 -22.22
CA HIS A 27 -1.93 3.04 -21.42
C HIS A 27 -2.70 3.21 -20.12
N PHE A 28 -4.04 3.21 -20.19
CA PHE A 28 -4.89 3.29 -19.01
C PHE A 28 -4.61 2.13 -18.04
N LYS A 29 -4.60 0.88 -18.54
CA LYS A 29 -4.30 -0.32 -17.74
C LYS A 29 -2.91 -0.27 -17.10
N ALA A 30 -1.89 0.13 -17.86
CA ALA A 30 -0.53 0.24 -17.35
C ALA A 30 -0.43 1.32 -16.25
N LYS A 31 -1.07 2.47 -16.45
CA LYS A 31 -1.12 3.56 -15.47
C LYS A 31 -1.85 3.13 -14.19
N SER A 32 -3.03 2.52 -14.30
CA SER A 32 -3.77 2.04 -13.12
C SER A 32 -2.96 1.03 -12.30
N TYR A 33 -2.22 0.14 -12.96
CA TYR A 33 -1.38 -0.83 -12.27
C TYR A 33 -0.15 -0.19 -11.62
N TYR A 34 0.46 0.79 -12.30
CA TYR A 34 1.54 1.60 -11.73
C TYR A 34 1.06 2.33 -10.48
N ASP A 35 -0.06 3.06 -10.58
CA ASP A 35 -0.65 3.82 -9.47
C ASP A 35 -0.95 2.89 -8.30
N TYR A 36 -1.59 1.75 -8.55
CA TYR A 36 -1.87 0.76 -7.51
C TYR A 36 -0.60 0.31 -6.77
N LEU A 37 0.46 -0.07 -7.51
CA LEU A 37 1.71 -0.51 -6.89
C LEU A 37 2.43 0.62 -6.15
N HIS A 38 2.44 1.82 -6.72
CA HIS A 38 3.08 3.00 -6.14
C HIS A 38 2.39 3.38 -4.82
N PHE A 39 1.08 3.61 -4.85
CA PHE A 39 0.34 4.02 -3.68
C PHE A 39 0.24 2.92 -2.62
N THR A 40 0.25 1.64 -2.99
CA THR A 40 0.32 0.55 -2.00
C THR A 40 1.62 0.59 -1.20
N ARG A 41 2.74 0.96 -1.83
CA ARG A 41 4.03 1.11 -1.13
C ARG A 41 4.03 2.32 -0.20
N CYS A 42 3.57 3.47 -0.68
CA CYS A 42 3.43 4.68 0.14
C CYS A 42 2.47 4.44 1.32
N TYR A 43 1.34 3.76 1.08
CA TYR A 43 0.42 3.38 2.14
C TYR A 43 1.10 2.50 3.19
N LYS A 44 1.95 1.54 2.78
CA LYS A 44 2.68 0.69 3.72
C LYS A 44 3.66 1.49 4.57
N GLU A 45 4.32 2.50 4.01
CA GLU A 45 5.22 3.40 4.74
C GLU A 45 4.45 4.21 5.78
N ILE A 46 3.40 4.90 5.35
CA ILE A 46 2.52 5.69 6.24
C ILE A 46 1.91 4.80 7.32
N ASN A 47 1.40 3.64 6.95
CA ASN A 47 0.82 2.71 7.90
C ASN A 47 1.89 2.15 8.86
N THR A 48 3.15 2.01 8.46
CA THR A 48 4.19 1.59 9.41
C THR A 48 4.51 2.68 10.43
N GLU A 49 4.51 3.93 10.00
CA GLU A 49 4.83 5.09 10.84
C GLU A 49 3.69 5.46 11.80
N PHE A 50 2.45 5.45 11.29
CA PHE A 50 1.28 6.00 11.99
C PHE A 50 0.28 4.95 12.47
N LYS A 51 0.45 3.67 12.15
CA LYS A 51 -0.40 2.62 12.72
C LYS A 51 -0.32 2.69 14.24
N GLY A 52 -1.48 2.89 14.87
CA GLY A 52 -1.62 2.73 16.31
C GLY A 52 -1.13 1.34 16.70
N LYS A 53 -0.38 1.24 17.80
CA LYS A 53 0.17 -0.03 18.33
C LYS A 53 -0.91 -0.99 18.89
N GLY A 54 -2.19 -0.77 18.54
CA GLY A 54 -3.34 -1.40 19.16
C GLY A 54 -3.76 -0.71 20.45
N GLU A 55 -4.74 -1.30 21.12
CA GLU A 55 -5.10 -0.94 22.49
C GLU A 55 -3.93 -1.29 23.42
N ARG A 56 -3.52 -0.33 24.26
CA ARG A 56 -2.47 -0.56 25.26
C ARG A 56 -3.00 -1.48 26.35
N SER A 57 -2.14 -2.32 26.92
CA SER A 57 -2.55 -3.15 28.04
C SER A 57 -2.93 -2.30 29.25
N VAL A 58 -3.68 -2.89 30.18
CA VAL A 58 -4.03 -2.25 31.46
C VAL A 58 -2.77 -1.87 32.23
N GLU A 59 -1.72 -2.70 32.15
CA GLU A 59 -0.42 -2.46 32.79
C GLU A 59 0.30 -1.24 32.20
N ASP A 60 0.39 -1.16 30.86
CA ASP A 60 1.04 -0.04 30.18
C ASP A 60 0.30 1.27 30.45
N THR A 61 -1.03 1.20 30.50
CA THR A 61 -1.88 2.35 30.82
C THR A 61 -1.69 2.80 32.27
N ALA A 62 -1.71 1.85 33.23
CA ALA A 62 -1.47 2.13 34.64
C ALA A 62 -0.09 2.79 34.86
N ARG A 63 0.96 2.26 34.22
CA ARG A 63 2.32 2.83 34.29
C ARG A 63 2.39 4.25 33.73
N MET A 64 1.68 4.53 32.64
CA MET A 64 1.67 5.86 32.00
C MET A 64 1.08 6.95 32.90
N VAL A 65 0.09 6.60 33.72
CA VAL A 65 -0.57 7.52 34.65
C VAL A 65 -0.01 7.46 36.08
N GLY A 66 1.02 6.64 36.32
CA GLY A 66 1.68 6.51 37.62
C GLY A 66 0.95 5.61 38.63
N PHE A 67 0.03 4.76 38.18
CA PHE A 67 -0.62 3.76 39.02
C PHE A 67 0.16 2.45 39.06
N LYS A 68 0.15 1.79 40.22
CA LYS A 68 0.61 0.42 40.41
C LYS A 68 -0.57 -0.54 40.25
N LEU A 69 -0.31 -1.76 39.79
CA LEU A 69 -1.31 -2.81 39.74
C LEU A 69 -1.50 -3.46 41.12
N PRO A 70 -2.66 -4.09 41.39
CA PRO A 70 -2.92 -4.78 42.66
C PRO A 70 -1.93 -5.90 43.00
N HIS A 71 -1.13 -6.36 42.03
CA HIS A 71 -0.14 -7.44 42.17
C HIS A 71 1.30 -6.94 42.23
N ASP A 72 1.54 -5.62 42.08
CA ASP A 72 2.88 -5.05 42.19
C ASP A 72 3.34 -5.02 43.67
N PRO A 73 4.65 -5.26 43.92
CA PRO A 73 5.19 -5.12 45.28
C PRO A 73 5.03 -3.68 45.79
N LYS A 74 4.64 -3.57 47.07
CA LYS A 74 4.41 -2.29 47.75
C LYS A 74 5.67 -1.43 47.75
#